data_AF-A0A840EXN9-F1
#
_entry.id   AF-A0A840EXN9-F1
#
_cell.length_a   1.000
_cell.length_b   1.000
_cell.length_c   1.000
_cell.angle_alpha   90.00
_cell.angle_beta   90.00
_cell.angle_gamma   90.00
#
_symmetry.space_group_name_H-M   'P 1'
#
loop_
_entity.id
_entity.type
_entity.pdbx_description
1 polymer ?
#
loop_
_entity_poly.entity_id
_entity_poly.type
_entity_poly.pdbx_seq_one_letter_code
_entity_poly.pdbx_strand_id
1 'polypeptide(L)'
;MKYLFIIIAAISLLLVSCNYTGWAIIGGVSKKTASKNLAAFLKENYPKLDYKNVKRFFNSGNMNPNMFMTEVYETNRPEVSFTVFFDAKKIVGTTDIPSQYPDGPSFSEIYKKQIIHADSMLELEHQLKKYSVRITTESYSTLILNFEKETTENEIRLATEQCIIGLNKLSNGLNFHSNIALKIRDTEREFDWLLFIVNKNIDNYSIQSVRCDKESLRFKELKNFAHKYLIAQTPEGEELKPQENTLEAVVNPNDYSALSLIQFYDPKTKPNTPKNFIRAIGYKVGKITVNKRIDLIEQQYYPLPSNMGYSQVVNSIYADF
;
A
#
# COMPACT_ATOMS: atom_id res chain seq x y z
N MET A 1 57.79 -7.77 -5.51
CA MET A 1 56.53 -8.31 -4.93
C MET A 1 56.26 -7.83 -3.50
N LYS A 2 57.18 -7.93 -2.53
CA LYS A 2 56.95 -7.47 -1.13
C LYS A 2 56.46 -6.01 -1.01
N TYR A 3 57.07 -5.07 -1.74
CA TYR A 3 56.69 -3.65 -1.68
C TYR A 3 55.32 -3.35 -2.29
N LEU A 4 54.86 -4.13 -3.27
CA LEU A 4 53.54 -3.97 -3.88
C LEU A 4 52.42 -4.32 -2.88
N PHE A 5 52.59 -5.40 -2.11
CA PHE A 5 51.64 -5.77 -1.07
C PHE A 5 51.56 -4.75 0.07
N ILE A 6 52.70 -4.12 0.43
CA ILE A 6 52.74 -3.07 1.46
C ILE A 6 51.99 -1.82 0.98
N ILE A 7 52.16 -1.43 -0.30
CA ILE A 7 51.47 -0.28 -0.88
C ILE A 7 49.95 -0.53 -0.97
N ILE A 8 49.53 -1.72 -1.40
CA ILE A 8 48.11 -2.09 -1.46
C ILE A 8 47.50 -2.11 -0.05
N ALA A 9 48.20 -2.66 0.95
CA ALA A 9 47.74 -2.65 2.33
C ALA A 9 47.64 -1.23 2.91
N ALA A 10 48.60 -0.35 2.61
CA ALA A 10 48.59 1.03 3.04
C ALA A 10 47.45 1.84 2.40
N ILE A 11 47.21 1.67 1.10
CA ILE A 11 46.07 2.31 0.39
C ILE A 11 44.74 1.77 0.92
N SER A 12 44.65 0.47 1.20
CA SER A 12 43.45 -0.14 1.78
C SER A 12 43.16 0.42 3.18
N LEU A 13 44.19 0.58 4.02
CA LEU A 13 44.06 1.22 5.34
C LEU A 13 43.68 2.70 5.23
N LEU A 14 44.22 3.41 4.23
CA LEU A 14 43.90 4.81 3.99
C LEU A 14 42.45 5.00 3.52
N LEU A 15 41.94 4.13 2.64
CA LEU A 15 40.55 4.14 2.20
C LEU A 15 39.58 3.76 3.33
N VAL A 16 39.93 2.78 4.17
CA VAL A 16 39.13 2.41 5.35
C VAL A 16 39.11 3.56 6.36
N SER A 17 40.24 4.17 6.66
CA SER A 17 40.31 5.32 7.59
C SER A 17 39.56 6.55 7.06
N CYS A 18 39.63 6.87 5.77
CA CYS A 18 38.84 7.94 5.14
C CYS A 18 37.32 7.70 5.20
N ASN A 19 36.84 6.46 5.16
CA ASN A 19 35.41 6.16 5.38
C ASN A 19 34.96 6.42 6.82
N TYR A 20 35.85 6.30 7.81
CA TYR A 20 35.57 6.63 9.21
C TYR A 20 35.75 8.13 9.52
N THR A 21 36.67 8.85 8.86
CA THR A 21 37.02 10.25 9.16
C THR A 21 36.49 11.29 8.17
N GLY A 22 36.14 10.91 6.94
CA GLY A 22 35.72 11.83 5.88
C GLY A 22 34.51 12.71 6.23
N TRP A 23 33.63 12.22 7.11
CA TRP A 23 32.47 12.97 7.59
C TRP A 23 32.81 14.03 8.65
N ALA A 24 33.87 13.84 9.42
CA ALA A 24 34.34 14.82 10.40
C ALA A 24 34.95 16.05 9.71
N ILE A 25 35.55 15.85 8.53
CA ILE A 25 36.20 16.91 7.74
C ILE A 25 35.16 17.91 7.17
N ILE A 26 33.92 17.49 6.95
CA ILE A 26 32.81 18.32 6.44
C ILE A 26 31.99 18.94 7.61
N GLY A 27 32.47 18.83 8.86
CA GLY A 27 31.79 19.37 10.04
C GLY A 27 30.51 18.63 10.45
N GLY A 28 30.34 17.39 9.96
CA GLY A 28 29.19 16.53 10.22
C GLY A 28 29.31 15.73 11.53
N VAL A 29 28.21 15.62 12.27
CA VAL A 29 28.12 14.78 13.47
C VAL A 29 28.21 13.29 13.10
N SER A 30 28.93 12.49 13.87
CA SER A 30 29.01 11.03 13.66
C SER A 30 27.68 10.34 13.97
N LYS A 31 27.39 9.17 13.38
CA LYS A 31 26.18 8.39 13.73
C LYS A 31 26.13 8.06 15.23
N LYS A 32 27.26 7.71 15.84
CA LYS A 32 27.36 7.42 17.28
C LYS A 32 26.95 8.62 18.13
N THR A 33 27.44 9.80 17.78
CA THR A 33 27.10 11.05 18.47
C THR A 33 25.65 11.44 18.23
N ALA A 34 25.14 11.31 17.01
CA ALA A 34 23.74 11.57 16.69
C ALA A 34 22.79 10.67 17.49
N SER A 35 23.09 9.37 17.58
CA SER A 35 22.36 8.42 18.41
C SER A 35 22.41 8.80 19.90
N LYS A 36 23.59 9.19 20.42
CA LYS A 36 23.70 9.65 21.81
C LYS A 36 22.83 10.88 22.09
N ASN A 37 22.84 11.85 21.18
CA ASN A 37 22.07 13.09 21.33
C ASN A 37 20.56 12.82 21.26
N LEU A 38 20.12 11.96 20.33
CA LEU A 38 18.73 11.51 20.25
C LEU A 38 18.31 10.75 21.52
N ALA A 39 19.13 9.84 22.02
CA ALA A 39 18.85 9.08 23.24
C ALA A 39 18.67 10.01 24.45
N ALA A 40 19.51 11.04 24.57
CA ALA A 40 19.37 12.05 25.63
C ALA A 40 18.06 12.82 25.51
N PHE A 41 17.74 13.32 24.31
CA PHE A 41 16.48 14.02 24.02
C PHE A 41 15.24 13.18 24.37
N LEU A 42 15.20 11.91 23.94
CA LEU A 42 14.08 11.01 24.22
C LEU A 42 13.99 10.69 25.72
N LYS A 43 15.12 10.40 26.39
CA LYS A 43 15.12 10.10 27.82
C LYS A 43 14.58 11.26 28.67
N GLU A 44 14.90 12.49 28.28
CA GLU A 44 14.48 13.69 29.00
C GLU A 44 13.02 14.04 28.74
N ASN A 45 12.59 14.04 27.47
CA ASN A 45 11.28 14.58 27.07
C ASN A 45 10.20 13.50 26.86
N TYR A 46 10.60 12.28 26.50
CA TYR A 46 9.72 11.19 26.08
C TYR A 46 10.20 9.82 26.61
N PRO A 47 10.24 9.58 27.93
CA PRO A 47 10.91 8.43 28.54
C PRO A 47 10.31 7.05 28.18
N LYS A 48 9.16 7.03 27.50
CA LYS A 48 8.51 5.81 26.99
C LYS A 48 8.95 5.43 25.57
N LEU A 49 9.67 6.33 24.89
CA LEU A 49 10.10 6.17 23.52
C LEU A 49 11.53 5.64 23.44
N ASP A 50 11.73 4.75 22.48
CA ASP A 50 13.03 4.24 22.06
C ASP A 50 13.15 4.37 20.54
N TYR A 51 14.34 4.08 19.99
CA TYR A 51 14.62 4.30 18.59
C TYR A 51 15.48 3.19 17.97
N LYS A 52 15.33 3.00 16.67
CA LYS A 52 16.15 2.07 15.88
C LYS A 52 16.46 2.65 14.50
N ASN A 53 17.42 2.04 13.82
CA ASN A 53 17.75 2.36 12.43
C ASN A 53 18.24 3.79 12.16
N VAL A 54 18.97 4.43 13.09
CA VAL A 54 19.57 5.76 12.87
C VAL A 54 20.48 5.74 11.63
N LYS A 55 20.15 6.55 10.64
CA LYS A 55 20.88 6.69 9.37
C LYS A 55 20.97 8.16 9.00
N ARG A 56 22.06 8.54 8.32
CA ARG A 56 22.19 9.91 7.81
C ARG A 56 21.20 10.09 6.66
N PHE A 57 20.57 11.26 6.58
CA PHE A 57 19.58 11.58 5.55
C PHE A 57 20.11 12.68 4.66
N PHE A 58 20.18 12.41 3.35
CA PHE A 58 20.50 13.37 2.31
C PHE A 58 19.40 13.35 1.26
N ASN A 59 18.94 14.52 0.84
CA ASN A 59 18.13 14.65 -0.36
C ASN A 59 18.56 15.88 -1.14
N SER A 60 18.05 16.05 -2.37
CA SER A 60 18.40 17.17 -3.25
C SER A 60 18.07 18.54 -2.68
N GLY A 61 17.15 18.63 -1.71
CA GLY A 61 16.76 19.87 -1.03
C GLY A 61 17.44 20.11 0.32
N ASN A 62 18.18 19.13 0.86
CA ASN A 62 18.76 19.17 2.19
C ASN A 62 20.13 18.49 2.18
N MET A 63 21.17 19.31 2.00
CA MET A 63 22.58 18.90 2.07
C MET A 63 23.18 19.05 3.47
N ASN A 64 22.37 19.29 4.51
CA ASN A 64 22.89 19.46 5.85
C ASN A 64 23.51 18.14 6.33
N PRO A 65 24.84 18.09 6.56
CA PRO A 65 25.51 16.87 6.94
C PRO A 65 25.05 16.38 8.31
N ASN A 66 24.38 17.18 9.13
CA ASN A 66 23.92 16.80 10.47
C ASN A 66 22.50 16.22 10.49
N MET A 67 21.86 16.02 9.34
CA MET A 67 20.52 15.45 9.28
C MET A 67 20.53 13.94 9.34
N PHE A 68 19.71 13.40 10.22
CA PHE A 68 19.51 11.97 10.41
C PHE A 68 18.03 11.63 10.32
N MET A 69 17.76 10.41 9.91
CA MET A 69 16.46 9.76 9.95
C MET A 69 16.55 8.58 10.92
N THR A 70 15.51 8.39 11.72
CA THR A 70 15.37 7.24 12.63
C THR A 70 13.92 6.80 12.69
N GLU A 71 13.70 5.56 13.07
CA GLU A 71 12.39 5.09 13.53
C GLU A 71 12.33 5.24 15.05
N VAL A 72 11.25 5.80 15.56
CA VAL A 72 10.96 5.98 16.98
C VAL A 72 9.71 5.17 17.32
N TYR A 73 9.68 4.52 18.47
CA TYR A 73 8.57 3.68 18.90
C TYR A 73 8.38 3.72 20.42
N GLU A 74 7.14 3.51 20.90
CA GLU A 74 6.89 3.26 22.33
C GLU A 74 7.31 1.85 22.73
N THR A 75 8.11 1.69 23.78
CA THR A 75 8.64 0.39 24.20
C THR A 75 7.53 -0.59 24.62
N ASN A 76 6.48 -0.09 25.28
CA ASN A 76 5.36 -0.90 25.75
C ASN A 76 4.19 -0.97 24.74
N ARG A 77 4.26 -0.18 23.67
CA ARG A 77 3.24 -0.07 22.61
C ARG A 77 3.90 0.07 21.24
N PRO A 78 4.57 -0.99 20.72
CA PRO A 78 5.36 -0.89 19.50
C PRO A 78 4.56 -0.46 18.25
N GLU A 79 3.24 -0.58 18.27
CA GLU A 79 2.33 -0.06 17.25
C GLU A 79 2.34 1.48 17.16
N VAL A 80 2.70 2.17 18.24
CA VAL A 80 2.99 3.60 18.25
C VAL A 80 4.42 3.79 17.75
N SER A 81 4.59 3.81 16.43
CA SER A 81 5.88 4.03 15.79
C SER A 81 5.80 5.02 14.63
N PHE A 82 6.87 5.79 14.43
CA PHE A 82 6.94 6.80 13.37
C PHE A 82 8.37 7.10 12.98
N THR A 83 8.55 7.54 11.72
CA THR A 83 9.85 8.00 11.24
C THR A 83 10.04 9.47 11.57
N VAL A 84 11.20 9.79 12.15
CA VAL A 84 11.59 11.14 12.51
C VAL A 84 12.85 11.52 11.78
N PHE A 85 12.89 12.77 11.34
CA PHE A 85 14.11 13.36 10.86
C PHE A 85 14.57 14.49 11.80
N PHE A 86 15.85 14.53 12.11
CA PHE A 86 16.38 15.48 13.09
C PHE A 86 17.78 15.96 12.73
N ASP A 87 18.11 17.19 13.12
CA ASP A 87 19.47 17.71 13.09
C ASP A 87 20.18 17.32 14.40
N ALA A 88 21.22 16.50 14.28
CA ALA A 88 21.94 15.96 15.44
C ALA A 88 22.65 17.03 16.30
N LYS A 89 22.91 18.24 15.76
CA LYS A 89 23.44 19.36 16.56
C LYS A 89 22.33 20.12 17.26
N LYS A 90 21.23 20.39 16.55
CA LYS A 90 20.12 21.22 17.07
C LYS A 90 19.23 20.49 18.07
N ILE A 91 19.23 19.15 18.08
CA ILE A 91 18.44 18.35 19.03
C ILE A 91 18.96 18.43 20.47
N VAL A 92 20.17 18.92 20.70
CA VAL A 92 20.75 19.00 22.05
C VAL A 92 20.08 20.11 22.86
N GLY A 93 19.45 19.74 23.98
CA GLY A 93 18.84 20.68 24.93
C GLY A 93 17.51 21.30 24.46
N THR A 94 16.94 20.82 23.35
CA THR A 94 15.58 21.19 22.93
C THR A 94 14.54 20.24 23.54
N THR A 95 13.33 20.74 23.70
CA THR A 95 12.16 19.99 24.18
C THR A 95 11.29 19.43 23.05
N ASP A 96 11.49 19.92 21.81
CA ASP A 96 10.80 19.43 20.62
C ASP A 96 11.70 19.48 19.38
N ILE A 97 11.33 18.75 18.33
CA ILE A 97 12.02 18.79 17.03
C ILE A 97 11.06 19.41 16.02
N PRO A 98 11.37 20.59 15.46
CA PRO A 98 10.52 21.19 14.44
C PRO A 98 10.55 20.36 13.16
N SER A 99 9.51 20.50 12.36
CA SER A 99 9.48 19.85 11.05
C SER A 99 10.59 20.36 10.14
N GLN A 100 11.01 19.51 9.20
CA GLN A 100 11.87 19.94 8.10
C GLN A 100 11.13 20.79 7.07
N TYR A 101 9.79 20.70 7.05
CA TYR A 101 8.94 21.45 6.13
C TYR A 101 8.33 22.65 6.87
N PRO A 102 8.23 23.84 6.24
CA PRO A 102 7.74 25.06 6.90
C PRO A 102 6.41 24.89 7.65
N ASP A 103 5.49 24.10 7.08
CA ASP A 103 4.14 23.86 7.62
C ASP A 103 3.96 22.43 8.15
N GLY A 104 5.05 21.68 8.32
CA GLY A 104 4.99 20.30 8.76
C GLY A 104 4.83 20.17 10.29
N PRO A 105 4.34 19.03 10.78
CA PRO A 105 4.15 18.82 12.21
C PRO A 105 5.50 18.64 12.93
N SER A 106 5.58 19.12 14.17
CA SER A 106 6.72 18.86 15.06
C SER A 106 6.73 17.41 15.55
N PHE A 107 7.82 17.00 16.21
CA PHE A 107 7.92 15.67 16.81
C PHE A 107 6.80 15.40 17.80
N SER A 108 6.51 16.34 18.70
CA SER A 108 5.43 16.19 19.68
C SER A 108 4.05 16.01 19.02
N GLU A 109 3.80 16.71 17.91
CA GLU A 109 2.57 16.59 17.15
C GLU A 109 2.47 15.26 16.38
N ILE A 110 3.56 14.82 15.76
CA ILE A 110 3.63 13.50 15.10
C ILE A 110 3.37 12.39 16.13
N TYR A 111 4.00 12.48 17.30
CA TYR A 111 3.82 11.49 18.36
C TYR A 111 2.37 11.42 18.84
N LYS A 112 1.74 12.56 19.12
CA LYS A 112 0.30 12.61 19.48
C LYS A 112 -0.59 12.02 18.39
N LYS A 113 -0.33 12.36 17.12
CA LYS A 113 -1.06 11.80 15.99
C LYS A 113 -0.90 10.28 15.91
N GLN A 114 0.30 9.75 16.16
CA GLN A 114 0.54 8.31 16.12
C GLN A 114 -0.14 7.56 17.26
N ILE A 115 -0.22 8.15 18.47
CA ILE A 115 -1.01 7.60 19.57
C ILE A 115 -2.48 7.50 19.17
N ILE A 116 -3.05 8.61 18.67
CA ILE A 116 -4.46 8.64 18.24
C ILE A 116 -4.72 7.61 17.13
N HIS A 117 -3.80 7.46 16.18
CA HIS A 117 -3.89 6.46 15.13
C HIS A 117 -3.87 5.04 15.69
N ALA A 118 -2.92 4.72 16.57
CA ALA A 118 -2.83 3.40 17.21
C ALA A 118 -4.08 3.08 18.03
N ASP A 119 -4.57 4.02 18.84
CA ASP A 119 -5.80 3.86 19.62
C ASP A 119 -7.02 3.64 18.71
N SER A 120 -7.08 4.35 17.58
CA SER A 120 -8.17 4.18 16.60
C SER A 120 -8.10 2.83 15.88
N MET A 121 -6.90 2.33 15.56
CA MET A 121 -6.72 1.00 14.99
C MET A 121 -7.14 -0.10 15.97
N LEU A 122 -6.79 0.03 17.26
CA LEU A 122 -7.21 -0.90 18.31
C LEU A 122 -8.73 -0.89 18.52
N GLU A 123 -9.36 0.28 18.49
CA GLU A 123 -10.81 0.41 18.59
C GLU A 123 -11.52 -0.20 17.36
N LEU A 124 -10.97 -0.01 16.16
CA LEU A 124 -11.47 -0.66 14.95
C LEU A 124 -11.38 -2.19 15.07
N GLU A 125 -10.23 -2.70 15.50
CA GLU A 125 -10.04 -4.14 15.74
C GLU A 125 -11.00 -4.68 16.81
N HIS A 126 -11.21 -3.93 17.90
CA HIS A 126 -12.20 -4.30 18.93
C HIS A 126 -13.60 -4.47 18.33
N GLN A 127 -14.04 -3.54 17.47
CA GLN A 127 -15.36 -3.61 16.82
C GLN A 127 -15.50 -4.83 15.91
N LEU A 128 -14.40 -5.34 15.36
CA LEU A 128 -14.38 -6.53 14.50
C LEU A 128 -14.18 -7.84 15.27
N LYS A 129 -13.77 -7.80 16.54
CA LYS A 129 -13.53 -8.98 17.38
C LYS A 129 -14.74 -9.92 17.48
N LYS A 130 -15.98 -9.38 17.45
CA LYS A 130 -17.21 -10.19 17.45
C LYS A 130 -17.32 -11.12 16.23
N TYR A 131 -16.62 -10.82 15.14
CA TYR A 131 -16.55 -11.63 13.92
C TYR A 131 -15.28 -12.50 13.87
N SER A 132 -14.53 -12.61 14.98
CA SER A 132 -13.24 -13.32 15.01
C SER A 132 -12.24 -12.79 13.97
N VAL A 133 -12.23 -11.47 13.74
CA VAL A 133 -11.35 -10.81 12.78
C VAL A 133 -10.27 -10.00 13.51
N ARG A 134 -9.02 -10.17 13.09
CA ARG A 134 -7.89 -9.29 13.42
C ARG A 134 -7.48 -8.45 12.23
N ILE A 135 -7.01 -7.24 12.50
CA ILE A 135 -6.59 -6.30 11.46
C ILE A 135 -5.07 -6.26 11.41
N THR A 136 -4.51 -6.36 10.21
CA THR A 136 -3.11 -5.99 9.97
C THR A 136 -3.00 -4.96 8.87
N THR A 137 -2.01 -4.08 8.97
CA THR A 137 -1.75 -3.05 7.96
C THR A 137 -0.63 -3.54 7.05
N GLU A 138 -0.92 -3.76 5.77
CA GLU A 138 0.09 -4.13 4.77
C GLU A 138 0.77 -2.87 4.21
N SER A 139 0.00 -1.80 4.02
CA SER A 139 0.48 -0.51 3.53
C SER A 139 -0.40 0.62 4.05
N TYR A 140 -0.02 1.87 3.78
CA TYR A 140 -0.82 3.06 4.11
C TYR A 140 -2.22 3.07 3.46
N SER A 141 -2.47 2.23 2.46
CA SER A 141 -3.75 2.13 1.75
C SER A 141 -4.31 0.71 1.75
N THR A 142 -3.79 -0.21 2.56
CA THR A 142 -4.21 -1.61 2.54
C THR A 142 -4.29 -2.19 3.95
N LEU A 143 -5.50 -2.59 4.32
CA LEU A 143 -5.78 -3.36 5.52
C LEU A 143 -6.05 -4.81 5.13
N ILE A 144 -5.58 -5.74 5.93
CA ILE A 144 -5.90 -7.17 5.83
C ILE A 144 -6.82 -7.51 6.99
N LEU A 145 -8.00 -8.04 6.67
CA LEU A 145 -8.93 -8.62 7.63
C LEU A 145 -8.61 -10.12 7.73
N ASN A 146 -7.96 -10.50 8.83
CA ASN A 146 -7.56 -11.87 9.10
C ASN A 146 -8.66 -12.55 9.93
N PHE A 147 -9.43 -13.42 9.31
CA PHE A 147 -10.44 -14.23 9.97
C PHE A 147 -9.77 -15.42 10.64
N GLU A 148 -9.98 -15.57 11.95
CA GLU A 148 -9.27 -16.57 12.77
C GLU A 148 -9.99 -17.93 12.84
N LYS A 149 -11.11 -18.06 12.13
CA LYS A 149 -11.95 -19.27 12.10
C LYS A 149 -12.48 -19.48 10.68
N GLU A 150 -13.02 -20.68 10.46
CA GLU A 150 -13.87 -20.95 9.30
C GLU A 150 -14.93 -19.85 9.19
N THR A 151 -15.04 -19.29 7.98
CA THR A 151 -15.80 -18.07 7.73
C THR A 151 -16.75 -18.31 6.57
N THR A 152 -17.97 -17.83 6.70
CA THR A 152 -19.00 -17.85 5.67
C THR A 152 -19.06 -16.53 4.90
N GLU A 153 -19.65 -16.54 3.71
CA GLU A 153 -19.90 -15.31 2.92
C GLU A 153 -20.63 -14.24 3.73
N ASN A 154 -21.62 -14.63 4.53
CA ASN A 154 -22.38 -13.72 5.37
C ASN A 154 -21.51 -13.07 6.46
N GLU A 155 -20.56 -13.81 7.05
CA GLU A 155 -19.64 -13.26 8.04
C GLU A 155 -18.65 -12.28 7.41
N ILE A 156 -18.17 -12.55 6.19
CA ILE A 156 -17.35 -11.59 5.43
C ILE A 156 -18.11 -10.30 5.18
N ARG A 157 -19.36 -10.41 4.72
CA ARG A 157 -20.21 -9.24 4.49
C ARG A 157 -20.41 -8.42 5.76
N LEU A 158 -20.85 -9.06 6.85
CA LEU A 158 -21.10 -8.38 8.12
C LEU A 158 -19.82 -7.76 8.73
N ALA A 159 -18.69 -8.47 8.66
CA ALA A 159 -17.41 -7.95 9.14
C ALA A 159 -16.94 -6.76 8.31
N THR A 160 -17.11 -6.82 6.98
CA THR A 160 -16.72 -5.72 6.09
C THR A 160 -17.62 -4.51 6.30
N GLU A 161 -18.94 -4.69 6.41
CA GLU A 161 -19.88 -3.61 6.75
C GLU A 161 -19.52 -2.96 8.09
N GLN A 162 -19.24 -3.76 9.12
CA GLN A 162 -18.80 -3.22 10.41
C GLN A 162 -17.46 -2.50 10.30
N CYS A 163 -16.55 -2.97 9.46
CA CYS A 163 -15.28 -2.30 9.19
C CYS A 163 -15.53 -0.92 8.58
N ILE A 164 -16.40 -0.81 7.58
CA ILE A 164 -16.78 0.49 6.99
C ILE A 164 -17.40 1.43 8.03
N ILE A 165 -18.29 0.94 8.89
CA ILE A 165 -18.87 1.72 10.00
C ILE A 165 -17.77 2.24 10.94
N GLY A 166 -16.82 1.37 11.30
CA GLY A 166 -15.69 1.73 12.15
C GLY A 166 -14.75 2.75 11.49
N LEU A 167 -14.41 2.56 10.20
CA LEU A 167 -13.60 3.49 9.41
C LEU A 167 -14.24 4.89 9.38
N ASN A 168 -15.57 4.96 9.23
CA ASN A 168 -16.31 6.22 9.26
C ASN A 168 -16.28 6.90 10.64
N LYS A 169 -16.56 6.12 11.69
CA LYS A 169 -16.58 6.62 13.08
C LYS A 169 -15.20 7.12 13.54
N LEU A 170 -14.13 6.47 13.08
CA LEU A 170 -12.76 6.68 13.54
C LEU A 170 -11.90 7.42 12.51
N SER A 171 -12.51 7.98 11.45
CA SER A 171 -11.84 8.57 10.29
C SER A 171 -10.75 9.58 10.64
N ASN A 172 -11.03 10.47 11.59
CA ASN A 172 -10.10 11.50 12.06
C ASN A 172 -8.84 10.91 12.71
N GLY A 173 -8.97 9.80 13.43
CA GLY A 173 -7.85 9.18 14.13
C GLY A 173 -7.08 8.21 13.26
N LEU A 174 -7.77 7.44 12.41
CA LEU A 174 -7.15 6.50 11.47
C LEU A 174 -6.29 7.21 10.41
N ASN A 175 -6.61 8.45 10.06
CA ASN A 175 -5.76 9.31 9.22
C ASN A 175 -5.41 8.71 7.84
N PHE A 176 -6.28 7.86 7.27
CA PHE A 176 -6.16 7.39 5.89
C PHE A 176 -6.61 8.51 4.95
N HIS A 177 -5.73 9.00 4.07
CA HIS A 177 -6.00 10.15 3.18
C HIS A 177 -6.52 9.76 1.80
N SER A 178 -6.58 8.47 1.51
CA SER A 178 -6.93 7.94 0.20
C SER A 178 -7.95 6.81 0.32
N ASN A 179 -8.31 6.26 -0.85
CA ASN A 179 -8.98 4.98 -0.93
C ASN A 179 -8.17 3.90 -0.21
N ILE A 180 -8.89 2.94 0.36
CA ILE A 180 -8.35 1.83 1.12
C ILE A 180 -8.75 0.54 0.42
N ALA A 181 -7.83 -0.41 0.34
CA ALA A 181 -8.11 -1.78 -0.02
C ALA A 181 -8.27 -2.62 1.25
N LEU A 182 -9.37 -3.36 1.39
CA LEU A 182 -9.54 -4.39 2.42
C LEU A 182 -9.31 -5.75 1.76
N LYS A 183 -8.19 -6.38 2.07
CA LYS A 183 -7.85 -7.74 1.68
C LYS A 183 -8.45 -8.71 2.69
N ILE A 184 -9.07 -9.78 2.20
CA ILE A 184 -9.55 -10.86 3.05
C ILE A 184 -8.43 -11.89 3.20
N ARG A 185 -8.25 -12.38 4.43
CA ARG A 185 -7.48 -13.58 4.69
C ARG A 185 -8.25 -14.49 5.61
N ASP A 186 -8.59 -15.69 5.17
CA ASP A 186 -9.31 -16.69 5.95
C ASP A 186 -8.48 -17.96 6.18
N THR A 187 -8.87 -18.77 7.16
CA THR A 187 -8.10 -19.96 7.54
C THR A 187 -8.11 -21.04 6.46
N GLU A 188 -9.22 -21.17 5.73
CA GLU A 188 -9.42 -22.17 4.67
C GLU A 188 -8.99 -21.65 3.29
N ARG A 189 -8.68 -20.35 3.20
CA ARG A 189 -8.31 -19.62 1.98
C ARG A 189 -9.40 -19.67 0.90
N GLU A 190 -10.65 -19.88 1.30
CA GLU A 190 -11.78 -19.91 0.37
C GLU A 190 -12.05 -18.51 -0.21
N PHE A 191 -11.78 -17.47 0.59
CA PHE A 191 -12.09 -16.08 0.29
C PHE A 191 -10.86 -15.16 0.22
N ASP A 192 -9.65 -15.68 0.41
CA ASP A 192 -8.35 -15.00 0.23
C ASP A 192 -8.20 -14.24 -1.11
N TRP A 193 -9.07 -14.52 -2.08
CA TRP A 193 -9.08 -13.85 -3.38
C TRP A 193 -9.96 -12.60 -3.42
N LEU A 194 -10.73 -12.30 -2.38
CA LEU A 194 -11.59 -11.10 -2.32
C LEU A 194 -10.79 -9.85 -1.91
N LEU A 195 -11.03 -8.77 -2.64
CA LEU A 195 -10.43 -7.45 -2.43
C LEU A 195 -11.52 -6.38 -2.48
N PHE A 196 -11.84 -5.77 -1.34
CA PHE A 196 -12.79 -4.68 -1.26
C PHE A 196 -12.09 -3.35 -1.49
N ILE A 197 -12.50 -2.61 -2.52
CA ILE A 197 -12.02 -1.26 -2.78
C ILE A 197 -12.97 -0.28 -2.11
N VAL A 198 -12.45 0.42 -1.11
CA VAL A 198 -13.19 1.40 -0.32
C VAL A 198 -12.78 2.79 -0.76
N ASN A 199 -13.75 3.56 -1.27
CA ASN A 199 -13.53 4.95 -1.63
C ASN A 199 -13.70 5.85 -0.40
N LYS A 200 -12.80 6.81 -0.24
CA LYS A 200 -12.92 7.89 0.74
C LYS A 200 -13.47 9.13 0.04
N ASN A 201 -14.76 9.41 0.22
CA ASN A 201 -15.33 10.72 -0.09
C ASN A 201 -15.06 11.69 1.07
N ILE A 202 -15.40 12.97 0.91
CA ILE A 202 -15.10 14.06 1.87
C ILE A 202 -15.46 13.66 3.31
N ASP A 203 -16.61 13.03 3.50
CA ASP A 203 -17.15 12.73 4.84
C ASP A 203 -17.28 11.22 5.15
N ASN A 204 -17.09 10.33 4.17
CA ASN A 204 -17.33 8.91 4.38
C ASN A 204 -16.49 7.94 3.53
N TYR A 205 -16.26 6.78 4.11
CA TYR A 205 -15.83 5.55 3.49
C TYR A 205 -17.04 4.76 3.02
N SER A 206 -16.97 4.27 1.79
CA SER A 206 -17.98 3.39 1.20
C SER A 206 -17.32 2.36 0.27
N ILE A 207 -17.90 1.16 0.17
CA ILE A 207 -17.42 0.16 -0.77
C ILE A 207 -17.71 0.65 -2.19
N GLN A 208 -16.67 0.84 -2.99
CA GLN A 208 -16.77 1.22 -4.39
C GLN A 208 -16.90 0.00 -5.29
N SER A 209 -16.16 -1.07 -4.99
CA SER A 209 -16.22 -2.32 -5.74
C SER A 209 -15.64 -3.47 -4.93
N VAL A 210 -16.10 -4.69 -5.21
CA VAL A 210 -15.41 -5.93 -4.79
C VAL A 210 -14.70 -6.50 -6.02
N ARG A 211 -13.44 -6.85 -5.86
CA ARG A 211 -12.57 -7.32 -6.93
C ARG A 211 -11.86 -8.60 -6.53
N CYS A 212 -11.29 -9.30 -7.50
CA CYS A 212 -10.31 -10.33 -7.20
C CYS A 212 -8.94 -9.69 -6.88
N ASP A 213 -8.27 -10.14 -5.83
CA ASP A 213 -6.87 -9.84 -5.60
C ASP A 213 -6.03 -10.45 -6.72
N LYS A 214 -5.30 -9.59 -7.45
CA LYS A 214 -4.47 -9.99 -8.60
C LYS A 214 -3.32 -10.92 -8.21
N GLU A 215 -2.94 -10.97 -6.95
CA GLU A 215 -1.88 -11.84 -6.43
C GLU A 215 -2.40 -13.24 -6.07
N SER A 216 -3.72 -13.40 -5.90
CA SER A 216 -4.37 -14.65 -5.50
C SER A 216 -4.22 -15.77 -6.54
N LEU A 217 -4.25 -17.02 -6.07
CA LEU A 217 -4.28 -18.19 -6.95
C LEU A 217 -5.54 -18.18 -7.83
N ARG A 218 -6.70 -17.79 -7.28
CA ARG A 218 -7.95 -17.70 -8.00
C ARG A 218 -7.87 -16.73 -9.18
N PHE A 219 -7.26 -15.55 -9.00
CA PHE A 219 -7.10 -14.62 -10.11
C PHE A 219 -6.20 -15.18 -11.23
N LYS A 220 -5.17 -15.97 -10.89
CA LYS A 220 -4.34 -16.66 -11.89
C LYS A 220 -5.16 -17.68 -12.68
N GLU A 221 -6.05 -18.44 -12.02
CA GLU A 221 -6.99 -19.35 -12.69
C GLU A 221 -7.95 -18.60 -13.60
N LEU A 222 -8.56 -17.51 -13.11
CA LEU A 222 -9.45 -16.65 -13.88
C LEU A 222 -8.76 -16.01 -15.08
N LYS A 223 -7.49 -15.61 -14.94
CA LYS A 223 -6.68 -15.09 -16.05
C LYS A 223 -6.46 -16.15 -17.13
N ASN A 224 -6.17 -17.39 -16.75
CA ASN A 224 -6.03 -18.50 -17.71
C ASN A 224 -7.36 -18.81 -18.39
N PHE A 225 -8.45 -18.79 -17.64
CA PHE A 225 -9.81 -18.94 -18.18
C PHE A 225 -10.14 -17.83 -19.18
N ALA A 226 -9.89 -16.57 -18.83
CA ALA A 226 -10.09 -15.41 -19.69
C ALA A 226 -9.29 -15.54 -21.00
N HIS A 227 -8.03 -15.98 -20.94
CA HIS A 227 -7.25 -16.22 -22.16
C HIS A 227 -7.90 -17.24 -23.08
N LYS A 228 -8.39 -18.35 -22.52
CA LYS A 228 -8.97 -19.45 -23.29
C LYS A 228 -10.35 -19.12 -23.88
N TYR A 229 -11.19 -18.39 -23.14
CA TYR A 229 -12.61 -18.25 -23.48
C TYR A 229 -13.02 -16.83 -23.88
N LEU A 230 -12.37 -15.79 -23.35
CA LEU A 230 -12.68 -14.40 -23.69
C LEU A 230 -11.76 -13.87 -24.78
N ILE A 231 -10.46 -14.09 -24.63
CA ILE A 231 -9.42 -13.48 -25.48
C ILE A 231 -9.23 -14.29 -26.77
N ALA A 232 -9.16 -15.62 -26.69
CA ALA A 232 -9.00 -16.46 -27.88
C ALA A 232 -10.21 -16.42 -28.81
N GLN A 233 -11.41 -16.14 -28.29
CA GLN A 233 -12.67 -16.07 -29.06
C GLN A 233 -12.99 -14.64 -29.52
N THR A 234 -11.98 -13.81 -29.78
CA THR A 234 -12.22 -12.49 -30.39
C THR A 234 -12.58 -12.71 -31.86
N PRO A 235 -13.71 -12.19 -32.38
CA PRO A 235 -14.23 -12.56 -33.70
C PRO A 235 -13.19 -12.41 -34.82
N GLU A 236 -13.12 -13.40 -35.70
CA GLU A 236 -12.35 -13.30 -36.94
C GLU A 236 -12.84 -12.08 -37.73
N GLY A 237 -11.96 -11.08 -37.89
CA GLY A 237 -12.26 -9.83 -38.61
C GLY A 237 -11.95 -8.56 -37.81
N GLU A 238 -11.92 -8.64 -36.47
CA GLU A 238 -11.50 -7.50 -35.65
C GLU A 238 -10.00 -7.57 -35.37
N GLU A 239 -9.24 -6.61 -35.90
CA GLU A 239 -7.82 -6.42 -35.60
C GLU A 239 -7.62 -5.91 -34.16
N LEU A 240 -7.98 -6.71 -33.16
CA LEU A 240 -7.84 -6.35 -31.75
C LEU A 240 -6.70 -7.12 -31.09
N LYS A 241 -5.94 -6.44 -30.24
CA LYS A 241 -4.93 -7.03 -29.35
C LYS A 241 -5.33 -6.75 -27.90
N PRO A 242 -5.39 -7.76 -27.01
CA PRO A 242 -5.63 -7.51 -25.60
C PRO A 242 -4.51 -6.64 -25.03
N GLN A 243 -4.89 -5.58 -24.32
CA GLN A 243 -3.93 -4.71 -23.67
C GLN A 243 -3.36 -5.41 -22.43
N GLU A 244 -2.04 -5.43 -22.32
CA GLU A 244 -1.34 -6.11 -21.23
C GLU A 244 -1.73 -5.52 -19.87
N ASN A 245 -1.89 -6.40 -18.87
CA ASN A 245 -2.18 -6.05 -17.48
C ASN A 245 -3.49 -5.28 -17.23
N THR A 246 -4.43 -5.31 -18.18
CA THR A 246 -5.75 -4.65 -18.04
C THR A 246 -6.89 -5.60 -17.68
N LEU A 247 -6.63 -6.91 -17.55
CA LEU A 247 -7.65 -7.83 -17.07
C LEU A 247 -8.04 -7.47 -15.63
N GLU A 248 -9.32 -7.23 -15.43
CA GLU A 248 -9.95 -7.01 -14.13
C GLU A 248 -11.01 -8.09 -13.89
N ALA A 249 -11.25 -8.41 -12.62
CA ALA A 249 -12.31 -9.32 -12.21
C ALA A 249 -13.10 -8.66 -11.08
N VAL A 250 -14.35 -8.34 -11.37
CA VAL A 250 -15.28 -7.62 -10.49
C VAL A 250 -16.29 -8.63 -9.94
N VAL A 251 -16.49 -8.64 -8.63
CA VAL A 251 -17.24 -9.67 -7.91
C VAL A 251 -18.58 -9.12 -7.46
N ASN A 252 -19.64 -9.93 -7.57
CA ASN A 252 -20.94 -9.61 -7.00
C ASN A 252 -20.82 -9.55 -5.46
N PRO A 253 -21.11 -8.41 -4.83
CA PRO A 253 -20.97 -8.26 -3.38
C PRO A 253 -21.99 -9.08 -2.58
N ASN A 254 -23.04 -9.60 -3.22
CA ASN A 254 -24.15 -10.28 -2.55
C ASN A 254 -23.90 -11.77 -2.31
N ASP A 255 -23.22 -12.44 -3.24
CA ASP A 255 -23.05 -13.91 -3.25
C ASP A 255 -21.61 -14.38 -3.52
N TYR A 256 -20.67 -13.48 -3.80
CA TYR A 256 -19.25 -13.72 -4.13
C TYR A 256 -18.94 -14.79 -5.18
N SER A 257 -19.95 -15.39 -5.81
CA SER A 257 -19.83 -16.50 -6.75
C SER A 257 -20.10 -16.02 -8.17
N ALA A 258 -20.94 -15.00 -8.36
CA ALA A 258 -21.06 -14.31 -9.63
C ALA A 258 -19.96 -13.25 -9.80
N LEU A 259 -19.31 -13.21 -10.97
CA LEU A 259 -18.30 -12.19 -11.27
C LEU A 259 -18.25 -11.83 -12.76
N SER A 260 -17.70 -10.66 -13.05
CA SER A 260 -17.48 -10.13 -14.38
C SER A 260 -15.98 -9.97 -14.65
N LEU A 261 -15.47 -10.66 -15.68
CA LEU A 261 -14.12 -10.48 -16.19
C LEU A 261 -14.11 -9.40 -17.27
N ILE A 262 -13.22 -8.42 -17.16
CA ILE A 262 -13.15 -7.27 -18.06
C ILE A 262 -11.75 -7.22 -18.67
N GLN A 263 -11.66 -7.32 -20.00
CA GLN A 263 -10.40 -7.21 -20.74
C GLN A 263 -10.48 -6.05 -21.73
N PHE A 264 -9.50 -5.14 -21.69
CA PHE A 264 -9.41 -4.02 -22.63
C PHE A 264 -8.59 -4.39 -23.86
N TYR A 265 -8.90 -3.77 -25.00
CA TYR A 265 -8.30 -4.09 -26.29
C TYR A 265 -7.82 -2.83 -27.03
N ASP A 266 -6.63 -2.94 -27.61
CA ASP A 266 -6.05 -1.98 -28.54
C ASP A 266 -6.25 -2.44 -29.99
N PRO A 267 -6.18 -1.53 -30.98
CA PRO A 267 -6.05 -1.95 -32.37
C PRO A 267 -4.70 -2.66 -32.61
N LYS A 268 -4.67 -3.74 -33.41
CA LYS A 268 -3.43 -4.46 -33.78
C LYS A 268 -2.49 -3.56 -34.56
N THR A 269 -3.05 -2.77 -35.48
CA THR A 269 -2.32 -1.75 -36.24
C THR A 269 -2.36 -0.44 -35.46
N LYS A 270 -1.23 -0.07 -34.85
CA LYS A 270 -1.12 1.21 -34.15
C LYS A 270 -1.22 2.35 -35.17
N PRO A 271 -2.11 3.33 -35.01
CA PRO A 271 -2.06 4.53 -35.82
C PRO A 271 -0.68 5.19 -35.65
N ASN A 272 -0.17 5.79 -36.73
CA ASN A 272 1.09 6.55 -36.79
C ASN A 272 0.99 7.86 -35.98
N THR A 273 0.67 7.74 -34.70
CA THR A 273 0.52 8.85 -33.77
C THR A 273 1.71 8.87 -32.80
N PRO A 274 2.34 10.03 -32.59
CA PRO A 274 3.52 10.14 -31.75
C PRO A 274 3.14 9.86 -30.28
N LYS A 275 3.79 8.84 -29.68
CA LYS A 275 4.05 8.58 -28.24
C LYS A 275 3.02 8.98 -27.16
N ASN A 276 1.79 9.28 -27.50
CA ASN A 276 0.71 9.52 -26.56
C ASN A 276 -0.01 8.19 -26.33
N PHE A 277 -0.22 7.87 -25.06
CA PHE A 277 -0.89 6.67 -24.57
C PHE A 277 -2.06 6.27 -25.48
N ILE A 278 -1.89 5.17 -26.22
CA ILE A 278 -3.00 4.59 -26.96
C ILE A 278 -3.95 4.07 -25.89
N ARG A 279 -5.09 4.73 -25.78
CA ARG A 279 -6.22 4.28 -24.99
C ARG A 279 -6.87 3.12 -25.75
N ALA A 280 -7.29 2.10 -25.01
CA ALA A 280 -8.05 0.99 -25.56
C ALA A 280 -9.24 1.51 -26.37
N ILE A 281 -9.56 0.82 -27.46
CA ILE A 281 -10.68 1.16 -28.34
C ILE A 281 -11.97 0.45 -27.95
N GLY A 282 -11.87 -0.57 -27.09
CA GLY A 282 -12.99 -1.30 -26.55
C GLY A 282 -12.58 -2.25 -25.43
N TYR A 283 -13.57 -2.96 -24.91
CA TYR A 283 -13.41 -3.93 -23.86
C TYR A 283 -14.39 -5.09 -24.03
N LYS A 284 -13.99 -6.29 -23.60
CA LYS A 284 -14.86 -7.46 -23.54
C LYS A 284 -15.19 -7.75 -22.10
N VAL A 285 -16.46 -7.99 -21.83
CA VAL A 285 -16.97 -8.43 -20.52
C VAL A 285 -17.40 -9.87 -20.64
N GLY A 286 -16.92 -10.73 -19.75
CA GLY A 286 -17.40 -12.10 -19.57
C GLY A 286 -18.05 -12.24 -18.21
N LYS A 287 -19.35 -12.52 -18.16
CA LYS A 287 -20.03 -12.87 -16.90
C LYS A 287 -19.81 -14.35 -16.64
N ILE A 288 -19.34 -14.67 -15.45
CA ILE A 288 -19.02 -16.04 -15.05
C ILE A 288 -19.59 -16.33 -13.66
N THR A 289 -19.68 -17.62 -13.36
CA THR A 289 -19.88 -18.11 -11.99
C THR A 289 -18.66 -18.91 -11.55
N VAL A 290 -18.27 -18.72 -10.30
CA VAL A 290 -17.16 -19.40 -9.64
C VAL A 290 -17.73 -20.14 -8.43
N ASN A 291 -17.96 -21.43 -8.64
CA ASN A 291 -18.28 -22.37 -7.58
C ASN A 291 -17.12 -23.39 -7.51
N LYS A 292 -17.42 -24.69 -7.40
CA LYS A 292 -16.42 -25.76 -7.60
C LYS A 292 -15.74 -25.73 -8.97
N ARG A 293 -16.33 -25.02 -9.94
CA ARG A 293 -15.82 -24.80 -11.31
C ARG A 293 -16.08 -23.36 -11.74
N ILE A 294 -15.35 -22.92 -12.76
CA ILE A 294 -15.52 -21.61 -13.41
C ILE A 294 -16.32 -21.83 -14.70
N ASP A 295 -17.50 -21.23 -14.78
CA ASP A 295 -18.42 -21.38 -15.92
C ASP A 295 -18.71 -20.02 -16.56
N LEU A 296 -18.52 -19.91 -17.88
CA LEU A 296 -18.87 -18.71 -18.66
C LEU A 296 -20.37 -18.72 -18.93
N ILE A 297 -21.07 -17.68 -18.50
CA ILE A 297 -22.51 -17.51 -18.73
C ILE A 297 -22.73 -16.77 -20.05
N GLU A 298 -22.11 -15.61 -20.18
CA GLU A 298 -22.21 -14.77 -21.36
C GLU A 298 -20.94 -13.94 -21.56
N GLN A 299 -20.72 -13.50 -22.79
CA GLN A 299 -19.67 -12.53 -23.09
C GLN A 299 -20.15 -11.53 -24.12
N GLN A 300 -19.71 -10.28 -23.98
CA GLN A 300 -20.06 -9.21 -24.90
C GLN A 300 -18.88 -8.25 -25.07
N TYR A 301 -18.70 -7.77 -26.29
CA TYR A 301 -17.74 -6.73 -26.61
C TYR A 301 -18.44 -5.37 -26.66
N TYR A 302 -17.76 -4.34 -26.17
CA TYR A 302 -18.24 -2.97 -26.14
C TYR A 302 -17.16 -2.03 -26.67
N PRO A 303 -17.50 -1.07 -27.54
CA PRO A 303 -16.60 0.03 -27.87
C PRO A 303 -16.37 0.90 -26.63
N LEU A 304 -15.15 1.41 -26.44
CA LEU A 304 -14.81 2.27 -25.31
C LEU A 304 -15.23 3.72 -25.63
N PRO A 305 -16.15 4.33 -24.86
CA PRO A 305 -16.53 5.73 -25.08
C PRO A 305 -15.33 6.66 -24.89
N SER A 306 -15.22 7.70 -25.73
CA SER A 306 -14.11 8.67 -25.70
C SER A 306 -14.02 9.48 -24.39
N ASN A 307 -15.04 9.45 -23.54
CA ASN A 307 -15.09 10.13 -22.24
C ASN A 307 -14.96 9.18 -21.02
N MET A 308 -14.85 7.86 -21.23
CA MET A 308 -14.80 6.87 -20.14
C MET A 308 -13.42 6.19 -19.96
N GLY A 309 -12.74 6.44 -18.84
CA GLY A 309 -11.52 5.75 -18.44
C GLY A 309 -11.76 4.32 -17.94
N TYR A 310 -10.69 3.55 -17.75
CA TYR A 310 -10.80 2.12 -17.39
C TYR A 310 -11.47 1.92 -16.03
N SER A 311 -11.14 2.77 -15.04
CA SER A 311 -11.78 2.74 -13.72
C SER A 311 -13.27 3.02 -13.80
N GLN A 312 -13.71 3.91 -14.70
CA GLN A 312 -15.14 4.21 -14.89
C GLN A 312 -15.87 3.03 -15.53
N VAL A 313 -15.27 2.34 -16.49
CA VAL A 313 -15.83 1.08 -17.05
C VAL A 313 -15.97 0.04 -15.95
N VAL A 314 -14.90 -0.24 -15.20
CA VAL A 314 -14.91 -1.24 -14.13
C VAL A 314 -15.98 -0.93 -13.08
N ASN A 315 -16.12 0.34 -12.69
CA ASN A 315 -17.14 0.75 -11.72
C ASN A 315 -18.56 0.69 -12.30
N SER A 316 -18.74 0.98 -13.59
CA SER A 316 -20.03 0.84 -14.28
C SER A 316 -20.48 -0.63 -14.29
N ILE A 317 -19.58 -1.54 -14.66
CA ILE A 317 -19.88 -2.98 -14.66
C ILE A 317 -20.15 -3.50 -13.24
N TYR A 318 -19.46 -2.97 -12.22
CA TYR A 318 -19.77 -3.30 -10.83
C TYR A 318 -21.18 -2.84 -10.41
N ALA A 319 -21.61 -1.67 -10.89
CA ALA A 319 -22.92 -1.10 -10.56
C ALA A 319 -24.11 -1.87 -11.17
N ASP A 320 -23.85 -2.80 -12.09
CA ASP A 320 -24.86 -3.67 -12.70
C ASP A 320 -25.19 -4.91 -11.83
N PHE A 321 -24.46 -5.13 -10.72
CA PHE A 321 -24.78 -6.14 -9.70
C PHE A 321 -25.77 -5.62 -8.66
#